data_AF-A0A5N5SLI4-F1
#
_entry.id   AF-A0A5N5SLI4-F1
#
_cell.length_a   1.000
_cell.length_b   1.000
_cell.length_c   1.000
_cell.angle_alpha   90.00
_cell.angle_beta   90.00
_cell.angle_gamma   90.00
#
_symmetry.space_group_name_H-M   'P 1'
#
loop_
_entity.id
_entity.type
_entity.pdbx_description
1 polymer ?
#
loop_
_entity_poly.entity_id
_entity_poly.type
_entity_poly.pdbx_seq_one_letter_code
_entity_poly.pdbx_strand_id
1 'polypeptide(L)'
;YIYIYIYIYIYIYIYISIKLQYYELRFRASILPQILLVIISLSIFANIGVCLYATAIALSTVTPFGYEICIVIMGVVCTSYTAMGGMRAVVWTDLFQFIVMMVGILIYIIAGIIQAGGLGNVISIAEKGQRLEFFNMNPSLYERHNFYNTITFGAFFHAVLFSSSQINLQRISSVKTLEDAK
;
A
#
# COMPACT_ATOMS: atom_id res chain seq x y z
N TYR A 1 4.79 8.79 20.17
CA TYR A 1 3.78 9.67 20.80
C TYR A 1 3.84 11.11 20.29
N ILE A 2 4.95 11.84 20.37
CA ILE A 2 5.07 13.22 19.81
C ILE A 2 4.91 13.28 18.28
N TYR A 3 5.47 12.32 17.55
CA TYR A 3 5.31 12.25 16.09
C TYR A 3 3.86 12.06 15.63
N ILE A 4 3.08 11.28 16.39
CA ILE A 4 1.66 11.04 16.11
C ILE A 4 0.84 12.30 16.37
N TYR A 5 1.14 13.04 17.45
CA TYR A 5 0.49 14.33 17.74
C TYR A 5 0.82 15.40 16.70
N ILE A 6 2.08 15.50 16.25
CA ILE A 6 2.46 16.45 15.18
C ILE A 6 1.79 16.08 13.86
N TYR A 7 1.72 14.78 13.53
CA TYR A 7 1.01 14.31 12.33
C TYR A 7 -0.48 14.64 12.40
N ILE A 8 -1.13 14.36 13.54
CA ILE A 8 -2.55 14.63 13.78
C ILE A 8 -2.84 16.13 13.78
N TYR A 9 -1.97 16.96 14.37
CA TYR A 9 -2.19 18.42 14.41
C TYR A 9 -2.02 19.08 13.04
N ILE A 10 -1.07 18.59 12.22
CA ILE A 10 -0.95 18.97 10.81
C ILE A 10 -2.17 18.46 10.01
N TYR A 11 -2.66 17.26 10.30
CA TYR A 11 -3.84 16.67 9.67
C TYR A 11 -5.15 17.38 10.00
N ILE A 12 -5.34 17.88 11.22
CA ILE A 12 -6.53 18.64 11.64
C ILE A 12 -6.57 20.03 10.98
N TYR A 13 -5.42 20.62 10.66
CA TYR A 13 -5.39 21.84 9.84
C TYR A 13 -5.69 21.56 8.35
N ILE A 14 -5.59 20.28 7.93
CA ILE A 14 -6.00 19.75 6.62
C ILE A 14 -7.47 19.27 6.69
N TYR A 15 -8.34 20.01 7.38
CA TYR A 15 -9.79 19.79 7.39
C TYR A 15 -10.47 20.31 6.10
N ILE A 16 -9.70 20.65 5.06
CA ILE A 16 -10.23 21.14 3.78
C ILE A 16 -10.03 20.05 2.75
N SER A 17 -11.16 19.45 2.39
CA SER A 17 -11.31 18.46 1.34
C SER A 17 -10.44 18.78 0.13
N ILE A 18 -9.63 17.79 -0.24
CA ILE A 18 -8.65 17.81 -1.32
C ILE A 18 -7.37 18.57 -0.91
N LYS A 19 -6.29 17.83 -0.69
CA LYS A 19 -4.91 18.30 -0.51
C LYS A 19 -4.53 19.47 -1.45
N LEU A 20 -5.15 19.54 -2.63
CA LEU A 20 -5.03 20.57 -3.64
C LEU A 20 -5.64 21.93 -3.24
N GLN A 21 -6.79 21.96 -2.57
CA GLN A 21 -7.41 23.21 -2.09
C GLN A 21 -6.56 23.85 -0.99
N TYR A 22 -5.86 23.05 -0.18
CA TYR A 22 -4.84 23.57 0.73
C TYR A 22 -3.69 24.27 -0.01
N TYR A 23 -3.18 23.69 -1.11
CA TYR A 23 -2.16 24.35 -1.94
C TYR A 23 -2.68 25.68 -2.52
N GLU A 24 -3.95 25.74 -2.92
CA GLU A 24 -4.58 26.98 -3.39
C GLU A 24 -4.58 28.06 -2.30
N LEU A 25 -5.02 27.70 -1.09
CA LEU A 25 -5.11 28.63 0.04
C LEU A 25 -3.74 29.08 0.55
N ARG A 26 -2.73 28.19 0.51
CA ARG A 26 -1.37 28.46 1.03
C ARG A 26 -0.51 29.27 0.06
N PHE A 27 -0.61 29.00 -1.24
CA PHE A 27 0.23 29.62 -2.28
C PHE A 27 -0.50 30.71 -3.07
N ARG A 28 -1.81 30.90 -2.84
CA ARG A 28 -2.67 31.89 -3.53
C ARG A 28 -2.59 31.79 -5.06
N ALA A 29 -2.33 30.59 -5.58
CA ALA A 29 -2.17 30.32 -7.01
C ALA A 29 -3.29 29.38 -7.46
N SER A 30 -4.21 29.87 -8.29
CA SER A 30 -5.39 29.10 -8.73
C SER A 30 -5.05 28.00 -9.77
N ILE A 31 -3.93 28.14 -10.50
CA ILE A 31 -3.51 27.17 -11.54
C ILE A 31 -2.78 25.94 -10.95
N LEU A 32 -2.10 26.10 -9.82
CA LEU A 32 -1.26 25.06 -9.21
C LEU A 32 -2.06 23.81 -8.77
N PRO A 33 -3.23 23.94 -8.13
CA PRO A 33 -4.11 22.81 -7.81
C PRO A 33 -4.53 22.01 -9.05
N GLN A 34 -4.81 22.67 -10.17
CA GLN A 34 -5.28 22.04 -11.39
C GLN A 34 -4.17 21.21 -12.05
N ILE A 35 -2.95 21.76 -12.12
CA ILE A 35 -1.78 21.03 -12.65
C ILE A 35 -1.48 19.81 -11.77
N LEU A 36 -1.48 19.99 -10.45
CA LEU A 36 -1.24 18.90 -9.51
C LEU A 36 -2.32 17.81 -9.58
N LEU A 37 -3.59 18.18 -9.79
CA LEU A 37 -4.68 17.21 -9.99
C LEU A 37 -4.38 16.30 -11.19
N VAL A 38 -3.98 16.88 -12.32
CA VAL A 38 -3.69 16.13 -13.56
C VAL A 38 -2.52 15.19 -13.34
N ILE A 39 -1.40 15.68 -12.76
CA ILE A 39 -0.21 14.88 -12.50
C ILE A 39 -0.51 13.72 -11.53
N ILE A 40 -1.21 13.99 -10.44
CA ILE A 40 -1.56 12.97 -9.45
C ILE A 40 -2.52 11.95 -10.04
N SER A 41 -3.53 12.39 -10.79
CA SER A 41 -4.50 11.48 -11.43
C SER A 41 -3.81 10.55 -12.41
N LEU A 42 -2.96 11.08 -13.30
CA LEU A 42 -2.21 10.26 -14.26
C LEU A 42 -1.31 9.24 -13.55
N SER A 43 -0.67 9.65 -12.46
CA SER A 43 0.18 8.78 -11.64
C SER A 43 -0.62 7.65 -10.98
N ILE A 44 -1.82 7.94 -10.48
CA ILE A 44 -2.73 6.93 -9.90
C ILE A 44 -3.24 5.97 -10.98
N PHE A 45 -3.66 6.47 -12.14
CA PHE A 45 -4.10 5.63 -13.26
C PHE A 45 -3.01 4.65 -13.71
N ALA A 46 -1.78 5.14 -13.87
CA ALA A 46 -0.64 4.29 -14.22
C ALA A 46 -0.38 3.22 -13.13
N ASN A 47 -0.44 3.61 -11.85
CA ASN A 47 -0.22 2.68 -10.75
C ASN A 47 -1.30 1.59 -10.68
N ILE A 48 -2.59 1.95 -10.81
CA ILE A 48 -3.71 1.01 -10.85
C ILE A 48 -3.56 0.04 -12.03
N GLY A 49 -3.14 0.53 -13.20
CA GLY A 49 -2.90 -0.31 -14.37
C GLY A 49 -1.81 -1.37 -14.13
N VAL A 50 -0.68 -0.97 -13.52
CA VAL A 50 0.40 -1.88 -13.14
C VAL A 50 -0.09 -2.91 -12.11
N CYS A 51 -0.83 -2.47 -11.10
CA CYS A 51 -1.39 -3.37 -10.08
C CYS A 51 -2.41 -4.37 -10.68
N LEU A 52 -3.30 -3.92 -11.57
CA LEU A 52 -4.28 -4.78 -12.24
C LEU A 52 -3.59 -5.81 -13.13
N TYR A 53 -2.56 -5.41 -13.86
CA TYR A 53 -1.76 -6.32 -14.68
C TYR A 53 -1.04 -7.38 -13.84
N ALA A 54 -0.35 -6.97 -12.78
CA ALA A 54 0.37 -7.88 -11.89
C ALA A 54 -0.58 -8.89 -11.22
N THR A 55 -1.75 -8.43 -10.75
CA THR A 55 -2.77 -9.30 -10.14
C THR A 55 -3.41 -10.24 -11.15
N ALA A 56 -3.64 -9.81 -12.39
CA ALA A 56 -4.16 -10.68 -13.44
C ALA A 56 -3.19 -11.77 -13.85
N ILE A 57 -1.87 -11.49 -13.89
CA ILE A 57 -0.85 -12.53 -14.09
C ILE A 57 -0.95 -13.56 -12.96
N ALA A 58 -0.98 -13.11 -11.71
CA ALA A 58 -1.10 -14.00 -10.55
C ALA A 58 -2.40 -14.84 -10.58
N LEU A 59 -3.50 -14.29 -11.10
CA LEU A 59 -4.74 -15.05 -11.27
C LEU A 59 -4.64 -16.08 -12.42
N SER A 60 -3.96 -15.73 -13.50
CA SER A 60 -3.78 -16.62 -14.66
C SER A 60 -2.88 -17.84 -14.36
N THR A 61 -2.03 -17.79 -13.32
CA THR A 61 -1.21 -18.95 -12.92
C THR A 61 -2.01 -20.00 -12.15
N VAL A 62 -3.17 -19.63 -11.59
CA VAL A 62 -4.04 -20.52 -10.80
C VAL A 62 -5.37 -20.81 -11.48
N THR A 63 -5.63 -20.21 -12.64
CA THR A 63 -6.83 -20.43 -13.45
C THR A 63 -6.46 -20.91 -14.85
N PRO A 64 -7.36 -21.59 -15.56
CA PRO A 64 -7.10 -22.02 -16.94
C PRO A 64 -7.23 -20.87 -17.96
N PHE A 65 -7.54 -19.64 -17.52
CA PHE A 65 -7.79 -18.50 -18.38
C PHE A 65 -6.51 -17.71 -18.66
N GLY A 66 -6.39 -17.16 -19.87
CA GLY A 66 -5.31 -16.23 -20.20
C GLY A 66 -5.37 -14.94 -19.36
N TYR A 67 -4.23 -14.29 -19.19
CA TYR A 67 -4.13 -13.06 -18.40
C TYR A 67 -5.03 -11.93 -18.93
N GLU A 68 -5.27 -11.85 -20.25
CA GLU A 68 -6.16 -10.85 -20.85
C GLU A 68 -7.59 -10.96 -20.33
N ILE A 69 -8.12 -12.20 -20.26
CA ILE A 69 -9.46 -12.48 -19.72
C ILE A 69 -9.48 -12.16 -18.23
N CYS A 70 -8.42 -12.51 -17.50
CA CYS A 70 -8.30 -12.21 -16.08
C CYS A 70 -8.33 -10.70 -15.78
N ILE A 71 -7.68 -9.86 -16.62
CA ILE A 71 -7.72 -8.40 -16.51
C ILE A 71 -9.16 -7.89 -16.63
N VAL A 72 -9.90 -8.35 -17.63
CA VAL A 72 -11.28 -7.91 -17.87
C VAL A 72 -12.19 -8.32 -16.70
N ILE A 73 -12.09 -9.57 -16.24
CA ILE A 73 -12.87 -10.07 -15.10
C ILE A 73 -12.58 -9.24 -13.85
N MET A 74 -11.31 -9.07 -13.50
CA MET A 74 -10.88 -8.29 -12.33
C MET A 74 -11.34 -6.84 -12.41
N GLY A 75 -11.22 -6.21 -13.59
CA GLY A 75 -11.67 -4.84 -13.81
C GLY A 75 -13.18 -4.68 -13.64
N VAL A 76 -13.99 -5.59 -14.19
CA VAL A 76 -15.46 -5.58 -14.09
C VAL A 76 -15.89 -5.79 -12.64
N VAL A 77 -15.33 -6.79 -11.96
CA VAL A 77 -15.65 -7.06 -10.54
C VAL A 77 -15.25 -5.86 -9.68
N CYS A 78 -14.03 -5.35 -9.83
CA CYS A 78 -13.53 -4.20 -9.07
C CYS A 78 -14.40 -2.94 -9.26
N THR A 79 -14.73 -2.64 -10.52
CA THR A 79 -15.53 -1.46 -10.84
C THR A 79 -16.97 -1.60 -10.34
N SER A 80 -17.58 -2.78 -10.48
CA SER A 80 -18.98 -2.99 -10.09
C SER A 80 -19.21 -2.83 -8.59
N TYR A 81 -18.42 -3.48 -7.72
CA TYR A 81 -18.60 -3.32 -6.27
C TYR A 81 -18.24 -1.91 -5.80
N THR A 82 -17.25 -1.26 -6.43
CA THR A 82 -16.86 0.12 -6.09
C THR A 82 -17.96 1.11 -6.49
N ALA A 83 -18.55 0.95 -7.68
CA ALA A 83 -19.62 1.82 -8.18
C ALA A 83 -20.91 1.67 -7.37
N MET A 84 -21.26 0.45 -6.94
CA MET A 84 -22.51 0.20 -6.21
C MET A 84 -22.49 0.69 -4.76
N GLY A 85 -21.35 0.60 -4.08
CA GLY A 85 -21.30 0.79 -2.63
C GLY A 85 -20.53 2.01 -2.13
N GLY A 86 -19.82 2.71 -3.00
CA GLY A 86 -19.01 3.88 -2.65
C GLY A 86 -17.96 3.59 -1.57
N MET A 87 -17.49 4.62 -0.86
CA MET A 87 -16.41 4.49 0.13
C MET A 87 -16.69 3.47 1.25
N ARG A 88 -17.96 3.30 1.66
CA ARG A 88 -18.32 2.33 2.71
C ARG A 88 -18.09 0.90 2.25
N ALA A 89 -18.51 0.54 1.03
CA ALA A 89 -18.28 -0.80 0.52
C ALA A 89 -16.79 -1.07 0.29
N VAL A 90 -16.04 -0.08 -0.19
CA VAL A 90 -14.59 -0.20 -0.36
C VAL A 90 -13.89 -0.57 0.95
N VAL A 91 -14.24 0.09 2.06
CA VAL A 91 -13.65 -0.23 3.38
C VAL A 91 -14.00 -1.65 3.83
N TRP A 92 -15.25 -2.10 3.61
CA TRP A 92 -15.65 -3.47 3.93
C TRP A 92 -14.93 -4.52 3.06
N THR A 93 -14.77 -4.26 1.77
CA THR A 93 -14.04 -5.16 0.87
C THR A 93 -12.56 -5.21 1.21
N ASP A 94 -11.95 -4.08 1.60
CA ASP A 94 -10.55 -4.03 2.03
C ASP A 94 -10.32 -4.86 3.30
N LEU A 95 -11.24 -4.79 4.26
CA LEU A 95 -11.18 -5.61 5.48
C LEU A 95 -11.27 -7.10 5.15
N PHE A 96 -12.20 -7.48 4.27
CA PHE A 96 -12.34 -8.88 3.84
C PHE A 96 -11.07 -9.37 3.12
N GLN A 97 -10.53 -8.58 2.20
CA GLN A 97 -9.27 -8.90 1.50
C GLN A 97 -8.11 -9.06 2.47
N PHE A 98 -7.99 -8.17 3.47
CA PHE A 98 -6.96 -8.29 4.51
C PHE A 98 -7.06 -9.61 5.28
N ILE A 99 -8.26 -9.99 5.72
CA ILE A 99 -8.48 -11.26 6.44
C ILE A 99 -8.10 -12.46 5.57
N VAL A 100 -8.54 -12.47 4.31
CA VAL A 100 -8.22 -13.56 3.36
C VAL A 100 -6.71 -13.65 3.13
N MET A 101 -6.01 -12.52 2.95
CA MET A 101 -4.56 -12.49 2.79
C MET A 101 -3.82 -13.03 4.02
N MET A 102 -4.26 -12.65 5.22
CA MET A 102 -3.66 -13.13 6.47
C MET A 102 -3.81 -14.65 6.63
N VAL A 103 -5.01 -15.17 6.39
CA VAL A 103 -5.27 -16.62 6.43
C VAL A 103 -4.44 -17.35 5.36
N GLY A 104 -4.39 -16.83 4.13
CA GLY A 104 -3.63 -17.42 3.04
C GLY A 104 -2.12 -17.49 3.34
N ILE A 105 -1.55 -16.42 3.89
CA ILE A 105 -0.14 -16.40 4.32
C ILE A 105 0.12 -17.43 5.43
N LEU A 106 -0.76 -17.53 6.42
CA LEU A 106 -0.60 -18.51 7.50
C LEU A 106 -0.62 -19.94 6.97
N ILE A 107 -1.58 -20.27 6.10
CA ILE A 107 -1.66 -21.59 5.45
C ILE A 107 -0.38 -21.86 4.66
N TYR A 108 0.08 -20.90 3.85
CA TYR A 108 1.29 -21.03 3.05
C TYR A 108 2.54 -21.27 3.91
N ILE A 109 2.70 -20.51 5.00
CA ILE A 109 3.82 -20.69 5.94
C ILE A 109 3.78 -22.08 6.58
N ILE A 110 2.62 -22.51 7.09
CA ILE A 110 2.47 -23.81 7.74
C ILE A 110 2.75 -24.95 6.76
N ALA A 111 2.19 -24.88 5.55
CA ALA A 111 2.45 -25.87 4.50
C ALA A 111 3.94 -25.93 4.13
N GLY A 112 4.59 -24.76 3.99
CA GLY A 112 6.04 -24.68 3.73
C GLY A 112 6.89 -25.29 4.84
N ILE A 113 6.52 -25.08 6.11
CA ILE A 113 7.21 -25.68 7.26
C ILE A 113 7.07 -27.20 7.26
N ILE A 114 5.87 -27.71 7.01
CA ILE A 114 5.61 -29.16 6.96
C ILE A 114 6.39 -29.79 5.80
N GLN A 115 6.35 -29.18 4.62
CA GLN A 115 7.06 -29.66 3.44
C GLN A 115 8.58 -29.63 3.61
N ALA A 116 9.11 -28.64 4.33
CA ALA A 116 10.51 -28.56 4.69
C ALA A 116 10.91 -29.55 5.80
N GLY A 117 10.00 -30.31 6.41
CA GLY A 117 10.33 -31.24 7.50
C GLY A 117 10.51 -30.58 8.86
N GLY A 118 9.90 -29.41 9.07
CA GLY A 118 9.89 -28.68 10.33
C GLY A 118 10.69 -27.37 10.31
N LEU A 119 10.42 -26.51 11.31
CA LEU A 119 11.01 -25.17 11.42
C LEU A 119 12.54 -25.17 11.46
N GLY A 120 13.14 -26.15 12.16
CA GLY A 120 14.60 -26.26 12.25
C GLY A 120 15.26 -26.47 10.88
N ASN A 121 14.63 -27.24 10.00
CA ASN A 121 15.17 -27.46 8.66
C ASN A 121 14.97 -26.23 7.76
N VAL A 122 13.86 -25.49 7.91
CA VAL A 122 13.66 -24.20 7.21
C VAL A 122 14.80 -23.23 7.53
N ILE A 123 15.15 -23.09 8.81
CA ILE A 123 16.24 -22.21 9.26
C ILE A 123 17.59 -22.69 8.71
N SER A 124 17.87 -24.01 8.79
CA SER A 124 19.11 -24.56 8.25
C SER A 124 19.25 -24.36 6.74
N ILE A 125 18.15 -24.53 5.98
CA ILE A 125 18.12 -24.25 4.53
C ILE A 125 18.37 -22.77 4.26
N ALA A 126 17.74 -21.88 5.03
CA ALA A 126 17.91 -20.44 4.89
C ALA A 126 19.36 -20.00 5.20
N GLU A 127 19.98 -20.59 6.21
CA GLU A 127 21.38 -20.35 6.58
C GLU A 127 22.34 -20.84 5.49
N LYS A 128 22.17 -22.09 5.02
CA LYS A 128 22.98 -22.65 3.91
C LYS A 128 22.84 -21.84 2.62
N GLY A 129 21.65 -21.29 2.37
CA GLY A 129 21.37 -20.44 1.22
C GLY A 129 21.88 -19.00 1.37
N GLN A 130 22.54 -18.65 2.47
CA GLN A 130 22.97 -17.28 2.81
C GLN A 130 21.81 -16.27 2.73
N ARG A 131 20.60 -16.69 3.13
CA ARG A 131 19.39 -15.85 3.08
C ARG A 131 19.08 -15.17 4.41
N LEU A 132 19.80 -15.52 5.48
CA LEU A 132 19.63 -14.97 6.83
C LEU A 132 20.61 -13.80 7.04
N GLU A 133 20.36 -12.68 6.37
CA GLU A 133 21.11 -11.45 6.60
C GLU A 133 20.24 -10.43 7.35
N PHE A 134 20.43 -10.32 8.66
CA PHE A 134 19.63 -9.43 9.50
C PHE A 134 20.16 -7.98 9.50
N PHE A 135 21.49 -7.82 9.56
CA PHE A 135 22.13 -6.52 9.73
C PHE A 135 23.38 -6.40 8.84
N ASN A 136 23.19 -6.06 7.57
CA ASN A 136 24.30 -5.68 6.71
C ASN A 136 24.69 -4.21 6.99
N MET A 137 25.77 -4.02 7.76
CA MET A 137 26.28 -2.70 8.17
C MET A 137 27.30 -2.11 7.18
N ASN A 138 27.37 -2.63 5.94
CA ASN A 138 28.24 -2.05 4.92
C ASN A 138 27.71 -0.65 4.50
N PRO A 139 28.51 0.42 4.60
CA PRO A 139 28.10 1.77 4.19
C PRO A 139 28.12 2.00 2.66
N SER A 140 28.43 0.97 1.85
CA SER A 140 28.49 1.08 0.40
C SER A 140 27.15 1.52 -0.22
N LEU A 141 27.18 2.56 -1.05
CA LEU A 141 26.01 3.03 -1.81
C LEU A 141 25.65 2.14 -3.01
N TYR A 142 26.52 1.21 -3.39
CA TYR A 142 26.30 0.28 -4.50
C TYR A 142 25.50 -0.95 -4.10
N GLU A 143 25.37 -1.21 -2.80
CA GLU A 143 24.58 -2.33 -2.32
C GLU A 143 23.09 -1.99 -2.33
N ARG A 144 22.30 -2.90 -2.93
CA ARG A 144 20.85 -2.72 -3.08
C ARG A 144 20.15 -2.54 -1.74
N HIS A 145 20.54 -3.32 -0.73
CA HIS A 145 19.95 -3.29 0.60
C HIS A 145 21.05 -3.45 1.66
N ASN A 146 21.38 -2.36 2.33
CA ASN A 146 22.15 -2.35 3.59
C ASN A 146 21.30 -1.68 4.69
N PHE A 147 21.75 -1.77 5.93
CA PHE A 147 21.02 -1.23 7.09
C PHE A 147 20.71 0.27 6.93
N TYR A 148 21.69 1.06 6.49
CA TYR A 148 21.58 2.51 6.35
C TYR A 148 20.59 2.91 5.26
N ASN A 149 20.71 2.33 4.06
CA ASN A 149 19.82 2.58 2.93
C ASN A 149 18.41 2.10 3.24
N THR A 150 18.25 0.91 3.82
CA THR A 150 16.94 0.35 4.15
C THR A 150 16.20 1.18 5.18
N ILE A 151 16.87 1.63 6.25
CA ILE A 151 16.23 2.50 7.25
C ILE A 151 15.93 3.88 6.67
N THR A 152 16.90 4.52 6.02
CA THR A 152 16.75 5.89 5.52
C THR A 152 15.69 5.96 4.43
N PHE A 153 15.78 5.10 3.42
CA PHE A 153 14.80 5.03 2.34
C PHE A 153 13.44 4.52 2.85
N GLY A 154 13.43 3.51 3.72
CA GLY A 154 12.21 2.96 4.29
C GLY A 154 11.43 4.00 5.11
N ALA A 155 12.11 4.77 5.97
CA ALA A 155 11.51 5.84 6.75
C ALA A 155 10.99 6.98 5.86
N PHE A 156 11.79 7.43 4.89
CA PHE A 156 11.38 8.47 3.95
C PHE A 156 10.18 8.04 3.11
N PHE A 157 10.22 6.82 2.57
CA PHE A 157 9.14 6.27 1.76
C PHE A 157 7.84 6.12 2.55
N HIS A 158 7.90 5.61 3.79
CA HIS A 158 6.74 5.56 4.67
C HIS A 158 6.20 6.96 4.99
N ALA A 159 7.08 7.92 5.31
CA ALA A 159 6.66 9.29 5.58
C ALA A 159 5.94 9.93 4.39
N VAL A 160 6.42 9.70 3.15
CA VAL A 160 5.75 10.18 1.94
C VAL A 160 4.40 9.48 1.75
N LEU A 161 4.33 8.16 1.89
CA LEU A 161 3.08 7.41 1.75
C LEU A 161 1.99 7.90 2.72
N PHE A 162 2.32 8.14 3.99
CA PHE A 162 1.34 8.59 4.97
C PHE A 162 1.03 10.09 4.87
N SER A 163 1.99 10.95 4.54
CA SER A 163 1.73 12.40 4.39
C SER A 163 0.99 12.73 3.10
N SER A 164 1.17 11.92 2.05
CA SER A 164 0.77 12.30 0.70
C SER A 164 -0.28 11.44 0.05
N SER A 165 -0.63 10.29 0.62
CA SER A 165 -1.68 9.43 0.09
C SER A 165 -3.07 10.02 0.33
N GLN A 166 -3.74 10.36 -0.76
CA GLN A 166 -5.13 10.81 -0.76
C GLN A 166 -6.09 9.78 -0.15
N ILE A 167 -5.81 8.48 -0.32
CA ILE A 167 -6.67 7.39 0.18
C ILE A 167 -6.66 7.36 1.71
N ASN A 168 -5.49 7.53 2.33
CA ASN A 168 -5.36 7.54 3.79
C ASN A 168 -6.09 8.74 4.41
N LEU A 169 -5.96 9.92 3.78
CA LEU A 169 -6.69 11.12 4.16
C LEU A 169 -8.21 10.91 4.08
N GLN A 170 -8.72 10.37 2.98
CA GLN A 170 -10.16 10.13 2.80
C GLN A 170 -10.73 9.15 3.83
N ARG A 171 -9.97 8.11 4.21
CA ARG A 171 -10.37 7.15 5.24
C ARG A 171 -10.46 7.81 6.62
N ILE A 172 -9.45 8.59 7.01
CA ILE A 172 -9.45 9.30 8.29
C ILE A 172 -10.61 10.30 8.36
N SER A 173 -10.88 11.03 7.27
CA SER A 173 -12.00 11.98 7.20
C SER A 173 -13.38 11.32 7.15
N SER A 174 -13.47 10.01 6.92
CA SER A 174 -14.76 9.28 6.92
C SER A 174 -15.27 8.94 8.33
N VAL A 175 -14.44 9.18 9.34
CA VAL A 175 -14.73 8.92 10.76
C VAL A 175 -15.46 10.12 11.38
N LYS A 176 -16.43 9.87 12.27
CA LYS A 176 -17.34 10.90 12.80
C LYS A 176 -16.67 11.87 13.77
N THR A 177 -15.71 11.39 14.57
CA THR A 177 -15.04 12.21 15.59
C THR A 177 -13.53 12.00 15.54
N LEU A 178 -12.79 12.98 16.08
CA LEU A 178 -11.33 12.91 16.15
C LEU A 178 -10.84 11.86 17.16
N GLU A 179 -11.64 11.54 18.18
CA GLU A 179 -11.33 10.46 19.13
C GLU A 179 -11.45 9.09 18.46
N ASP A 180 -12.44 8.89 17.60
CA ASP A 180 -12.60 7.66 16.82
C ASP A 180 -11.50 7.48 15.74
N ALA A 181 -10.82 8.57 15.37
CA ALA A 181 -9.78 8.58 14.33
C ALA A 181 -8.34 8.40 14.86
N LYS A 182 -8.15 8.44 16.19
CA LYS A 182 -6.86 8.25 16.87
C LYS A 182 -6.54 6.78 17.10
#